data_AF-A0A352Z7T9-F1
#
_entry.id   AF-A0A352Z7T9-F1
#
_cell.length_a   1.000
_cell.length_b   1.000
_cell.length_c   1.000
_cell.angle_alpha   90.00
_cell.angle_beta   90.00
_cell.angle_gamma   90.00
#
_symmetry.space_group_name_H-M   'P 1'
#
loop_
_entity.id
_entity.type
_entity.pdbx_description
1 polymer ?
#
loop_
_entity_poly.entity_id
_entity_poly.type
_entity_poly.pdbx_seq_one_letter_code
_entity_poly.pdbx_strand_id
1 'polypeptide(L)'
;MHLHKRFSNDQVKVIFGNHLKGLISVKEALQLLEISRSQFFALQKEYVEDPERFSISYVRHAPKRIGKTAEVKIQKELIENHKLVQNPKIPLLPIIIQPSMTT
;
A
#
# COMPACT_ATOMS: atom_id res chain seq x y z
N MET A 1 -3.96 5.33 6.65
CA MET A 1 -5.40 5.01 6.49
C MET A 1 -5.72 4.95 5.00
N HIS A 2 -6.57 4.03 4.54
CA HIS A 2 -6.84 3.83 3.11
C HIS A 2 -8.16 4.51 2.71
N LEU A 3 -8.07 5.74 2.17
CA LEU A 3 -9.23 6.56 1.81
C LEU A 3 -10.20 5.84 0.84
N HIS A 4 -9.65 5.12 -0.14
CA HIS A 4 -10.39 4.33 -1.14
C HIS A 4 -11.20 3.15 -0.58
N LYS A 5 -11.00 2.76 0.67
CA LYS A 5 -11.82 1.70 1.30
C LYS A 5 -13.09 2.23 1.95
N ARG A 6 -13.13 3.53 2.25
CA ARG A 6 -14.21 4.15 3.05
C ARG A 6 -15.06 5.10 2.24
N PHE A 7 -14.47 5.72 1.23
CA PHE A 7 -15.15 6.68 0.37
C PHE A 7 -15.12 6.21 -1.08
N SER A 8 -16.18 6.52 -1.80
CA SER A 8 -16.19 6.49 -3.26
C SER A 8 -15.57 7.77 -3.81
N ASN A 9 -15.08 7.71 -5.06
CA ASN A 9 -14.61 8.89 -5.79
C ASN A 9 -15.65 10.03 -5.73
N ASP A 10 -16.92 9.73 -5.99
CA ASP A 10 -17.99 10.74 -6.03
C ASP A 10 -18.20 11.41 -4.67
N GLN A 11 -18.13 10.66 -3.58
CA GLN A 11 -18.26 11.22 -2.23
C GLN A 11 -17.14 12.21 -1.94
N VAL A 12 -15.91 11.89 -2.34
CA VAL A 12 -14.77 12.79 -2.18
C VAL A 12 -14.91 14.03 -3.08
N LYS A 13 -15.37 13.86 -4.33
CA LYS A 13 -15.66 14.98 -5.25
C LYS A 13 -16.70 15.94 -4.67
N VAL A 14 -17.78 15.43 -4.06
CA VAL A 14 -18.80 16.26 -3.40
C VAL A 14 -18.20 17.07 -2.25
N ILE A 15 -17.36 16.46 -1.41
CA ILE A 15 -16.72 17.13 -0.28
C ILE A 15 -15.79 18.24 -0.77
N PHE A 16 -14.95 17.96 -1.77
CA PHE A 16 -14.10 18.99 -2.36
C PHE A 16 -14.90 20.09 -3.06
N GLY A 17 -15.96 19.74 -3.78
CA GLY A 17 -16.87 20.72 -4.39
C GLY A 17 -17.53 21.64 -3.37
N ASN A 18 -17.98 21.11 -2.23
CA ASN A 18 -18.55 21.90 -1.15
C ASN A 18 -17.51 22.80 -0.49
N HIS A 19 -16.28 22.30 -0.30
CA HIS A 19 -15.19 23.10 0.23
C HIS A 19 -14.80 24.26 -0.69
N LEU A 20 -14.68 24.00 -2.00
CA LEU A 20 -14.37 25.03 -3.01
C LEU A 20 -15.48 26.09 -3.12
N LYS A 21 -16.73 25.71 -2.87
CA LYS A 21 -17.88 26.63 -2.79
C LYS A 21 -17.97 27.39 -1.45
N GLY A 22 -17.07 27.12 -0.50
CA GLY A 22 -17.08 27.74 0.83
C GLY A 22 -18.20 27.23 1.75
N LEU A 23 -18.89 26.16 1.38
CA LEU A 23 -20.00 25.58 2.18
C LEU A 23 -19.49 24.82 3.41
N ILE A 24 -18.25 24.32 3.35
CA ILE A 24 -17.56 23.69 4.47
C ILE A 24 -16.12 24.21 4.57
N SER A 25 -15.65 24.34 5.80
CA SER A 25 -14.27 24.70 6.11
C SER A 25 -13.30 23.55 5.82
N VAL A 26 -12.02 23.88 5.68
CA VAL A 26 -10.94 22.88 5.57
C VAL A 26 -10.94 21.93 6.77
N LYS A 27 -11.23 22.43 7.97
CA LYS A 27 -11.23 21.63 9.19
C LYS A 27 -12.34 20.58 9.17
N GLU A 28 -13.54 20.97 8.74
CA GLU A 28 -14.68 20.05 8.59
C GLU A 28 -14.41 19.01 7.50
N ALA A 29 -13.85 19.42 6.36
CA ALA A 29 -13.52 18.51 5.28
C ALA A 29 -12.45 17.47 5.67
N LEU A 30 -11.42 17.88 6.44
CA LEU A 30 -10.40 16.99 7.00
C LEU A 30 -10.99 16.00 8.00
N GLN A 31 -11.90 16.46 8.85
CA GLN A 31 -12.58 15.61 9.83
C GLN A 31 -13.52 14.60 9.15
N LEU A 32 -14.23 15.02 8.09
CA LEU A 32 -15.14 14.16 7.35
C LEU A 32 -14.41 13.09 6.55
N LEU A 33 -13.30 13.45 5.90
CA LEU A 33 -12.47 12.51 5.12
C LEU A 33 -11.53 11.68 6.01
N GLU A 34 -11.31 12.11 7.26
CA GLU A 34 -10.36 11.52 8.21
C GLU A 34 -8.94 11.35 7.62
N ILE A 35 -8.46 12.40 6.94
CA ILE A 35 -7.12 12.43 6.32
C ILE A 35 -6.25 13.53 6.90
N SER A 36 -4.94 13.44 6.67
CA SER A 36 -4.00 14.49 7.05
C SER A 36 -4.13 15.71 6.13
N ARG A 37 -3.73 16.87 6.65
CA ARG A 37 -3.72 18.14 5.89
C ARG A 37 -2.92 18.04 4.58
N SER A 38 -1.77 17.37 4.61
CA SER A 38 -0.94 17.20 3.42
C SER A 38 -1.63 16.35 2.35
N GLN A 39 -2.32 15.27 2.73
CA GLN A 39 -3.07 14.44 1.80
C GLN A 39 -4.26 15.20 1.20
N PHE A 40 -4.96 15.98 2.02
CA PHE A 40 -6.08 16.79 1.56
C PHE A 40 -5.69 17.75 0.45
N PHE A 41 -4.62 18.53 0.62
CA PHE A 41 -4.19 19.48 -0.41
C PHE A 41 -3.62 18.80 -1.65
N ALA A 42 -2.96 17.64 -1.50
CA ALA A 42 -2.51 16.86 -2.65
C ALA A 42 -3.69 16.38 -3.51
N LEU A 43 -4.71 15.79 -2.88
CA LEU A 43 -5.91 15.31 -3.55
C LEU A 43 -6.77 16.45 -4.10
N GLN A 44 -6.88 17.56 -3.36
CA GLN A 44 -7.59 18.75 -3.82
C GLN A 44 -6.94 19.33 -5.08
N LYS A 45 -5.60 19.35 -5.13
CA LYS A 45 -4.86 19.82 -6.32
C LYS A 45 -5.18 18.94 -7.53
N GLU A 46 -5.11 17.62 -7.38
CA GLU A 46 -5.45 16.66 -8.44
C GLU A 46 -6.91 16.81 -8.90
N TYR A 47 -7.84 17.00 -7.96
CA TYR A 47 -9.25 17.26 -8.26
C TYR A 47 -9.47 18.57 -9.02
N VAL A 48 -8.73 19.63 -8.71
CA VAL A 48 -8.85 20.93 -9.41
C VAL A 48 -8.23 20.88 -10.80
N GLU A 49 -7.16 20.10 -11.00
CA GLU A 49 -6.51 19.95 -12.31
C GLU A 49 -7.39 19.18 -13.31
N ASP A 50 -7.98 18.05 -12.90
CA ASP A 50 -8.89 17.27 -13.74
C ASP A 50 -9.99 16.58 -12.90
N PRO A 51 -11.13 17.27 -12.66
CA PRO A 51 -12.22 16.74 -11.87
C PRO A 51 -12.83 15.45 -12.45
N GLU A 52 -12.79 15.28 -13.78
CA GLU A 52 -13.38 14.12 -14.46
C GLU A 52 -12.51 12.88 -14.24
N ARG A 53 -11.19 13.01 -14.40
CA ARG A 53 -10.23 11.91 -14.20
C ARG A 53 -9.85 11.66 -12.75
N PHE A 54 -10.17 12.56 -11.83
CA PHE A 54 -9.88 12.40 -10.41
C PHE A 54 -10.38 11.06 -9.86
N SER A 55 -9.48 10.34 -9.18
CA SER A 55 -9.78 9.06 -8.54
C SER A 55 -8.93 8.86 -7.30
N ILE A 56 -9.55 8.46 -6.19
CA ILE A 56 -8.85 8.06 -4.97
C ILE A 56 -8.41 6.60 -5.00
N SER A 57 -8.76 5.86 -6.06
CA SER A 57 -8.42 4.45 -6.22
C SER A 57 -6.90 4.27 -6.29
N TYR A 58 -6.34 3.50 -5.36
CA TYR A 58 -4.93 3.17 -5.38
C TYR A 58 -4.62 2.19 -6.51
N VAL A 59 -3.99 2.67 -7.60
CA VAL A 59 -3.53 1.82 -8.71
C VAL A 59 -2.04 1.54 -8.55
N ARG A 60 -1.70 0.28 -8.26
CA ARG A 60 -0.28 -0.14 -8.21
C ARG A 60 0.19 -0.48 -9.63
N HIS A 61 1.05 0.33 -10.22
CA HIS A 61 1.66 0.08 -11.54
C HIS A 61 2.86 -0.88 -11.52
N ALA A 62 3.21 -1.45 -10.36
CA ALA A 62 4.33 -2.39 -10.28
C ALA A 62 3.99 -3.72 -10.97
N PRO A 63 4.90 -4.33 -11.74
CA PRO A 63 4.70 -5.68 -12.25
C PRO A 63 4.51 -6.62 -11.06
N LYS A 64 3.33 -7.27 -11.00
CA LYS A 64 2.85 -8.03 -9.85
C LYS A 64 3.66 -9.31 -9.57
N ARG A 65 4.63 -9.67 -10.42
CA ARG A 65 5.36 -10.95 -10.39
C ARG A 65 6.81 -10.75 -10.77
N ILE A 66 7.71 -11.41 -10.05
CA ILE A 66 9.07 -11.64 -10.52
C ILE A 66 9.01 -12.44 -11.83
N GLY A 67 9.89 -12.13 -12.78
CA GLY A 67 9.93 -12.85 -14.05
C GLY A 67 10.21 -14.34 -13.85
N LYS A 68 9.69 -15.19 -14.73
CA LYS A 68 9.84 -16.65 -14.65
C LYS A 68 11.29 -17.10 -14.48
N THR A 69 12.24 -16.39 -15.11
CA THR A 69 13.68 -16.63 -14.96
C THR A 69 14.19 -16.39 -13.53
N ALA A 70 13.72 -15.32 -12.87
CA ALA A 70 14.09 -15.03 -11.49
C ALA A 70 13.48 -16.06 -10.54
N GLU A 71 12.24 -16.46 -10.77
CA GLU A 71 11.54 -17.50 -9.98
C GLU A 71 12.27 -18.85 -10.05
N VAL A 72 12.67 -19.29 -11.25
CA VAL A 72 13.45 -20.53 -11.43
C VAL A 72 14.81 -20.47 -10.73
N LYS A 73 15.51 -19.32 -10.80
CA LYS A 73 16.80 -19.15 -10.10
C LYS A 73 16.62 -19.24 -8.59
N ILE A 74 15.64 -18.56 -8.02
CA ILE A 74 15.34 -18.61 -6.58
C ILE A 74 15.01 -20.04 -6.16
N GLN A 75 14.18 -20.75 -6.92
CA GLN A 75 13.82 -22.14 -6.62
C GLN A 75 15.04 -23.07 -6.65
N LYS A 76 15.95 -22.90 -7.62
CA LYS A 76 17.18 -23.68 -7.71
C LYS A 76 18.06 -23.46 -6.48
N GLU A 77 18.33 -22.20 -6.12
CA GLU A 77 19.16 -21.85 -4.95
C GLU A 77 18.53 -22.36 -3.64
N LEU A 78 17.20 -22.29 -3.50
CA LEU A 78 16.50 -22.83 -2.33
C LEU A 78 16.67 -24.35 -2.21
N ILE A 79 16.58 -25.08 -3.31
CA ILE A 79 16.78 -26.53 -3.32
C ILE A 79 18.22 -26.87 -2.94
N GLU A 80 19.21 -26.14 -3.47
CA GLU A 80 20.62 -26.35 -3.16
C GLU A 80 20.91 -26.03 -1.69
N ASN A 81 20.42 -24.91 -1.18
CA ASN A 81 20.55 -24.54 0.22
C ASN A 81 19.90 -25.59 1.14
N HIS A 82 18.70 -26.05 0.81
CA HIS A 82 18.00 -27.08 1.59
C HIS A 82 18.78 -28.39 1.65
N LYS A 83 19.42 -28.83 0.55
CA LYS A 83 20.30 -30.01 0.55
C LYS A 83 21.51 -29.83 1.45
N LEU A 84 22.08 -28.63 1.51
CA LEU A 84 23.19 -28.32 2.41
C LEU A 84 22.74 -28.37 3.88
N VAL A 85 21.56 -27.83 4.19
CA VAL A 85 20.99 -27.86 5.55
C VAL A 85 20.68 -29.29 6.00
N GLN A 86 20.23 -30.16 5.09
CA GLN A 86 19.91 -31.56 5.42
C GLN A 86 21.12 -32.49 5.44
N ASN A 87 22.31 -32.03 5.06
CA ASN A 87 23.49 -32.87 5.01
C ASN A 87 24.05 -33.11 6.44
N PRO A 88 24.00 -34.34 6.97
CA PRO A 88 24.43 -34.65 8.34
C PRO A 88 25.96 -34.51 8.53
N LYS A 89 26.73 -34.40 7.44
CA LYS A 89 28.19 -34.22 7.47
C LYS A 89 28.59 -32.75 7.60
N ILE A 90 27.64 -31.82 7.44
CA ILE A 90 27.88 -30.40 7.60
C ILE A 90 27.49 -30.03 9.03
N PRO A 91 28.44 -29.65 9.90
CA PRO A 91 28.12 -29.19 11.25
C PRO A 91 27.42 -27.84 11.16
N LEU A 92 26.11 -27.82 11.41
CA LEU A 92 25.32 -26.60 11.49
C LEU A 92 25.25 -26.14 12.94
N LEU A 93 25.52 -24.86 13.17
CA LEU A 93 25.25 -24.25 14.47
C LEU A 93 23.72 -24.16 14.65
N PRO A 94 23.16 -24.57 15.81
CA PRO A 94 21.73 -24.46 16.05
C PRO A 94 21.32 -22.99 16.00
N ILE A 95 20.46 -22.64 15.05
CA ILE A 95 19.79 -21.33 15.02
C ILE A 95 18.80 -21.35 16.19
N ILE A 96 19.08 -20.59 17.25
CA ILE A 96 18.12 -20.35 18.33
C ILE A 96 16.99 -19.51 17.75
N ILE A 97 15.93 -20.16 17.26
CA ILE A 97 14.70 -19.48 16.87
C ILE A 97 14.05 -19.00 18.16
N GLN A 98 14.14 -17.70 18.45
CA GLN A 98 13.35 -17.10 19.54
C GLN A 98 11.87 -17.33 19.20
N PRO A 99 11.07 -17.98 20.07
CA PRO A 99 9.65 -18.12 19.80
C PRO A 99 9.04 -16.72 19.83
N SER A 100 8.58 -16.25 18.66
CA SER A 100 7.72 -15.08 18.58
C SER A 100 6.46 -15.37 19.38
N MET A 101 6.31 -14.68 20.50
CA MET A 101 5.14 -14.73 21.39
C MET A 101 3.88 -14.56 20.55
N THR A 102 3.09 -15.63 20.41
CA THR A 102 1.69 -15.54 20.02
C THR A 102 0.89 -15.16 21.26
N THR A 103 0.56 -13.87 21.38
CA THR A 103 -0.56 -13.36 22.20
C THR A 103 -1.22 -12.24 21.43
#